data_AF-A0AAW0RRD4-F1
#
_entry.id   AF-A0AAW0RRD4-F1
#
_cell.length_a   1.000
_cell.length_b   1.000
_cell.length_c   1.000
_cell.angle_alpha   90.00
_cell.angle_beta   90.00
_cell.angle_gamma   90.00
#
_symmetry.space_group_name_H-M   'P 1'
#
loop_
_entity.id
_entity.type
_entity.pdbx_description
1 polymer ?
#
loop_
_entity_poly.entity_id
_entity_poly.type
_entity_poly.pdbx_seq_one_letter_code
_entity_poly.pdbx_strand_id
1 'polypeptide(L)'
;MHLPTSQQLLTSGLALTNVFAGDSISKGKVLDYAVEKCIDSDGNVRCSKPFPVKADGCYHLSWTTDGTLSHTTVEVRDAGSGEIVYYRDTDGNWKPEKNELVYLDFKPKVWKTGNDTVEYEVTSCENNEL
;
A
#
# COMPACT_ATOMS: atom_id res chain seq x y z
N MET A 1 -51.36 5.93 15.34
CA MET A 1 -49.99 6.04 15.90
C MET A 1 -49.07 5.29 14.96
N HIS A 2 -48.19 5.99 14.25
CA HIS A 2 -47.24 5.39 13.30
C HIS A 2 -45.88 5.45 13.97
N LEU A 3 -45.35 4.29 14.36
CA LEU A 3 -44.06 4.17 15.04
C LEU A 3 -42.94 4.35 14.00
N PRO A 4 -42.03 5.33 14.17
CA PRO A 4 -40.88 5.47 13.29
C PRO A 4 -39.86 4.37 13.62
N THR A 5 -39.53 3.57 12.61
CA THR A 5 -38.46 2.57 12.67
C THR A 5 -37.11 3.27 12.68
N SER A 6 -36.52 3.36 13.86
CA SER A 6 -35.14 3.78 14.09
C SER A 6 -34.18 2.62 13.81
N GLN A 7 -33.51 2.65 12.66
CA GLN A 7 -32.26 1.91 12.42
C GLN A 7 -31.45 2.71 11.38
N GLN A 8 -30.75 3.75 11.87
CA GLN A 8 -29.27 3.77 11.99
C GLN A 8 -28.59 3.79 10.61
N LEU A 9 -28.38 4.96 10.02
CA LEU A 9 -27.11 5.70 10.09
C LEU A 9 -25.88 4.77 9.94
N LEU A 10 -25.62 4.32 8.71
CA LEU A 10 -24.28 3.94 8.25
C LEU A 10 -23.70 5.10 7.42
N THR A 11 -23.72 6.30 8.02
CA THR A 11 -22.90 7.43 7.58
C THR A 11 -21.51 7.28 8.18
N SER A 12 -20.53 7.18 7.29
CA SER A 12 -19.18 7.72 7.50
C SER A 12 -18.40 7.16 8.68
N GLY A 13 -18.02 5.89 8.57
CA GLY A 13 -17.08 5.20 9.48
C GLY A 13 -15.65 5.05 8.96
N LEU A 14 -15.27 5.73 7.86
CA LEU A 14 -13.85 5.92 7.51
C LEU A 14 -13.30 7.05 8.40
N ALA A 15 -13.30 6.79 9.71
CA ALA A 15 -12.54 7.57 10.65
C ALA A 15 -11.06 7.39 10.28
N LEU A 16 -10.54 8.42 9.64
CA LEU A 16 -9.11 8.68 9.48
C LEU A 16 -8.44 8.50 10.84
N THR A 17 -7.86 7.33 11.09
CA THR A 17 -6.88 7.12 12.15
C THR A 17 -5.58 7.82 11.77
N ASN A 18 -5.63 9.16 11.73
CA ASN A 18 -4.49 10.05 11.68
C ASN A 18 -3.90 10.18 13.10
N VAL A 19 -3.30 9.10 13.61
CA VAL A 19 -2.48 9.19 14.82
C VAL A 19 -1.21 8.35 14.65
N PHE A 20 -0.31 8.81 13.77
CA PHE A 20 1.13 8.66 13.95
C PHE A 20 1.80 9.90 13.37
N ALA A 21 2.31 10.76 14.26
CA ALA A 21 3.30 11.76 13.89
C ALA A 21 4.59 11.02 13.47
N GLY A 22 5.13 11.32 12.28
CA GLY A 22 6.45 10.87 11.83
C GLY A 22 6.51 10.48 10.36
N ASP A 23 7.11 11.35 9.54
CA ASP A 23 7.92 11.10 8.32
C ASP A 23 7.52 10.10 7.22
N SER A 24 6.35 9.48 7.31
CA SER A 24 5.89 8.46 6.38
C SER A 24 4.97 9.05 5.32
N ILE A 25 5.32 8.84 4.05
CA ILE A 25 4.59 9.29 2.87
C ILE A 25 3.41 8.38 2.57
N SER A 26 3.61 7.06 2.70
CA SER A 26 2.55 6.05 2.58
C SER A 26 2.90 4.86 3.45
N LYS A 27 1.93 4.31 4.17
CA LYS A 27 2.11 3.06 4.90
C LYS A 27 0.81 2.30 5.01
N GLY A 28 0.91 1.00 5.17
CA GLY A 28 -0.28 0.17 5.27
C GLY A 28 0.02 -1.30 5.40
N LYS A 29 -1.07 -2.05 5.47
CA LYS A 29 -1.09 -3.50 5.56
C LYS A 29 -1.93 -4.03 4.40
N VAL A 30 -1.33 -4.91 3.61
CA VAL A 30 -1.95 -5.56 2.46
C VAL A 30 -2.08 -7.04 2.78
N LEU A 31 -3.32 -7.52 2.86
CA LEU A 31 -3.61 -8.93 3.09
C LEU A 31 -3.62 -9.67 1.75
N ASP A 32 -3.19 -10.93 1.69
CA ASP A 32 -3.16 -11.76 0.47
C ASP A 32 -2.76 -10.98 -0.79
N TYR A 33 -1.59 -10.34 -0.77
CA TYR A 33 -1.10 -9.51 -1.87
C TYR A 33 -0.95 -10.27 -3.21
N ALA A 34 -1.09 -11.60 -3.20
CA ALA A 34 -1.19 -12.45 -4.38
C ALA A 34 -2.56 -12.40 -5.09
N VAL A 35 -3.56 -11.71 -4.53
CA VAL A 35 -4.92 -11.57 -5.09
C VAL A 35 -5.02 -10.29 -5.91
N GLU A 36 -5.44 -10.40 -7.18
CA GLU A 36 -5.48 -9.28 -8.14
C GLU A 36 -6.55 -8.20 -7.85
N LYS A 37 -7.38 -8.37 -6.80
CA LYS A 37 -8.46 -7.44 -6.46
C LYS A 37 -8.10 -6.65 -5.22
N CYS A 38 -8.04 -5.33 -5.32
CA CYS A 38 -7.62 -4.44 -4.23
C CYS A 38 -8.54 -4.38 -3.00
N ILE A 39 -9.84 -4.62 -3.18
CA ILE A 39 -10.79 -4.76 -2.08
C ILE A 39 -11.52 -6.07 -2.33
N ASP A 40 -11.54 -6.95 -1.33
CA ASP A 40 -12.27 -8.20 -1.40
C ASP A 40 -13.76 -8.02 -1.01
N SER A 41 -14.52 -9.11 -1.08
CA SER A 41 -15.95 -9.10 -0.73
C SER A 41 -16.23 -8.80 0.74
N ASP A 42 -15.22 -8.95 1.61
CA ASP A 42 -15.30 -8.68 3.05
C ASP A 42 -14.82 -7.24 3.38
N GLY A 43 -14.39 -6.47 2.38
CA GLY A 43 -13.93 -5.10 2.54
C GLY A 43 -12.45 -4.97 2.95
N ASN A 44 -11.69 -6.05 2.93
CA ASN A 44 -10.27 -6.01 3.28
C ASN A 44 -9.42 -5.41 2.15
N VAL A 45 -8.36 -4.71 2.55
CA VAL A 45 -7.40 -4.09 1.63
C VAL A 45 -6.35 -5.10 1.18
N ARG A 46 -6.27 -5.30 -0.14
CA ARG A 46 -5.40 -6.24 -0.85
C ARG A 46 -4.43 -5.52 -1.83
N CYS A 47 -4.50 -4.19 -1.91
CA CYS A 47 -3.51 -3.34 -2.61
C CYS A 47 -3.12 -2.17 -1.71
N SER A 48 -1.94 -1.59 -1.94
CA SER A 48 -1.55 -0.36 -1.24
C SER A 48 -2.42 0.85 -1.65
N LYS A 49 -2.44 1.88 -0.81
CA LYS A 49 -3.11 3.15 -1.13
C LYS A 49 -2.24 3.98 -2.09
N PRO A 50 -2.82 4.58 -3.13
CA PRO A 50 -2.08 5.48 -4.01
C PRO A 50 -1.50 6.68 -3.26
N PHE A 51 -0.30 7.11 -3.65
CA PHE A 51 0.38 8.27 -3.08
C PHE A 51 1.11 9.06 -4.18
N PRO A 52 1.21 10.40 -4.05
CA PRO A 52 1.86 11.23 -5.04
C PRO A 52 3.38 11.17 -4.89
N VAL A 53 4.07 11.17 -6.01
CA VAL A 53 5.53 11.31 -6.08
C VAL A 53 5.93 12.47 -6.97
N LYS A 54 7.10 13.03 -6.69
CA LYS A 54 7.68 14.14 -7.45
C LYS A 54 8.89 13.66 -8.24
N ALA A 55 9.06 14.23 -9.43
CA ALA A 55 10.28 14.10 -10.22
C ALA A 55 11.48 14.49 -9.36
N ASP A 56 12.57 13.72 -9.47
CA ASP A 56 13.82 13.89 -8.71
C ASP A 56 13.69 13.77 -7.17
N GLY A 57 12.50 13.47 -6.65
CA GLY A 57 12.30 13.14 -5.24
C GLY A 57 13.01 11.83 -4.88
N CYS A 58 13.25 11.60 -3.59
CA CYS A 58 13.87 10.37 -3.11
C CYS A 58 12.96 9.70 -2.09
N TYR A 59 12.59 8.45 -2.38
CA TYR A 59 11.64 7.66 -1.61
C TYR A 59 12.28 6.36 -1.18
N HIS A 60 12.32 6.08 0.12
CA HIS A 60 12.73 4.80 0.64
C HIS A 60 11.51 3.88 0.76
N LEU A 61 11.58 2.70 0.13
CA LEU A 61 10.55 1.67 0.16
C LEU A 61 11.03 0.56 1.11
N SER A 62 10.24 0.25 2.13
CA SER A 62 10.48 -0.88 3.03
C SER A 62 9.22 -1.71 3.22
N TRP A 63 9.39 -3.03 3.37
CA TRP A 63 8.28 -3.91 3.68
C TRP A 63 8.72 -5.16 4.43
N THR A 64 7.77 -5.77 5.12
CA THR A 64 7.96 -7.06 5.81
C THR A 64 6.78 -7.97 5.49
N THR A 65 7.07 -9.25 5.26
CA THR A 65 6.05 -10.27 4.97
C THR A 65 5.89 -11.23 6.13
N ASP A 66 4.65 -11.52 6.50
CA ASP A 66 4.31 -12.61 7.42
C ASP A 66 4.26 -13.92 6.61
N GLY A 67 5.42 -14.57 6.45
CA GLY A 67 5.59 -15.77 5.63
C GLY A 67 7.02 -16.31 5.69
N THR A 68 7.17 -17.64 5.67
CA THR A 68 8.45 -18.31 6.01
C THR A 68 9.58 -18.10 4.99
N LEU A 69 9.30 -17.83 3.71
CA LEU A 69 10.32 -17.79 2.64
C LEU A 69 9.92 -16.93 1.42
N SER A 70 9.03 -15.96 1.56
CA SER A 70 8.46 -15.27 0.41
C SER A 70 9.32 -14.07 0.00
N HIS A 71 10.40 -14.32 -0.76
CA HIS A 71 11.00 -13.25 -1.56
C HIS A 71 9.85 -12.53 -2.31
N THR A 72 9.69 -11.25 -2.03
CA THR A 72 8.59 -10.44 -2.53
C THR A 72 9.18 -9.29 -3.32
N THR A 73 8.75 -9.15 -4.57
CA THR A 73 9.10 -7.99 -5.39
C THR A 73 8.04 -6.92 -5.14
N VAL A 74 8.45 -5.69 -4.84
CA VAL A 74 7.54 -4.54 -4.91
C VAL A 74 7.64 -3.92 -6.29
N GLU A 75 6.49 -3.72 -6.92
CA GLU A 75 6.33 -2.96 -8.15
C GLU A 75 5.65 -1.64 -7.79
N VAL A 76 6.23 -0.53 -8.24
CA VAL A 76 5.57 0.78 -8.21
C VAL A 76 4.86 0.94 -9.55
N ARG A 77 3.55 1.18 -9.49
CA ARG A 77 2.69 1.28 -10.68
C ARG A 77 2.00 2.62 -10.74
N ASP A 78 1.89 3.18 -11.95
CA ASP A 78 1.08 4.37 -12.20
C ASP A 78 -0.39 4.07 -11.87
N ALA A 79 -1.02 4.94 -11.08
CA ALA A 79 -2.38 4.73 -10.60
C ALA A 79 -3.47 4.91 -11.67
N GLY A 80 -3.15 5.55 -12.81
CA GLY A 80 -4.05 5.77 -13.93
C GLY A 80 -3.97 4.68 -15.00
N SER A 81 -2.76 4.26 -15.37
CA SER A 81 -2.52 3.27 -16.43
C SER A 81 -2.23 1.85 -15.92
N GLY A 82 -1.78 1.71 -14.66
CA GLY A 82 -1.31 0.44 -14.10
C GLY A 82 0.07 0.01 -14.61
N GLU A 83 0.76 0.83 -15.42
CA GLU A 83 2.11 0.54 -15.90
C GLU A 83 3.12 0.51 -14.76
N ILE A 84 4.04 -0.45 -14.83
CA ILE A 84 5.17 -0.53 -13.89
C ILE A 84 6.15 0.59 -14.23
N VAL A 85 6.41 1.47 -13.27
CA VAL A 85 7.37 2.57 -13.41
C VAL A 85 8.66 2.31 -12.65
N TYR A 86 8.63 1.41 -11.67
CA TYR A 86 9.80 0.98 -10.92
C TYR A 86 9.54 -0.36 -10.23
N TYR A 87 10.57 -1.15 -9.95
CA TYR A 87 10.43 -2.37 -9.14
C TYR A 87 11.73 -2.70 -8.40
N ARG A 88 11.62 -3.48 -7.32
CA ARG A 88 12.76 -3.97 -6.55
C ARG A 88 12.41 -5.20 -5.71
N ASP A 89 13.41 -6.03 -5.43
CA ASP A 89 13.27 -7.31 -4.70
C ASP A 89 13.60 -7.21 -3.20
N THR A 90 14.14 -6.08 -2.76
CA THR A 90 14.57 -5.80 -1.36
C THR A 90 14.29 -4.35 -1.02
N ASP A 91 14.31 -3.96 0.24
CA ASP A 91 14.19 -2.56 0.67
C ASP A 91 15.17 -1.62 -0.03
N GLY A 92 14.83 -0.33 -0.08
CA GLY A 92 15.74 0.78 -0.37
C GLY A 92 15.15 1.91 -1.20
N ASN A 93 16.05 2.71 -1.80
CA ASN A 93 15.69 4.01 -2.35
C ASN A 93 15.30 3.97 -3.83
N TRP A 94 14.33 4.80 -4.18
CA TRP A 94 13.82 5.06 -5.52
C TRP A 94 13.78 6.57 -5.79
N LYS A 95 14.12 6.96 -7.03
CA LYS A 95 13.99 8.33 -7.53
C LYS A 95 13.08 8.35 -8.76
N PRO A 96 11.87 8.93 -8.70
CA PRO A 96 10.96 9.01 -9.83
C PRO A 96 11.48 9.96 -10.91
N GLU A 97 11.27 9.60 -12.17
CA GLU A 97 11.68 10.43 -13.32
C GLU A 97 10.68 11.56 -13.61
N LYS A 98 9.44 11.44 -13.13
CA LYS A 98 8.35 12.39 -13.37
C LYS A 98 7.44 12.54 -12.15
N ASN A 99 6.57 13.54 -12.19
CA ASN A 99 5.50 13.67 -11.21
C ASN A 99 4.37 12.72 -11.58
N GLU A 100 3.97 11.85 -10.65
CA GLU A 100 2.94 10.84 -10.90
C GLU A 100 2.25 10.42 -9.61
N LEU A 101 1.05 9.86 -9.75
CA LEU A 101 0.33 9.22 -8.65
C LEU A 101 0.55 7.72 -8.81
N VAL A 102 1.09 7.07 -7.78
CA VAL A 102 1.50 5.66 -7.87
C VAL A 102 0.94 4.84 -6.72
N TYR A 103 0.91 3.53 -6.89
CA TYR A 103 0.67 2.57 -5.81
C TYR A 103 1.73 1.46 -5.84
N LEU A 104 1.95 0.83 -4.70
CA LEU A 104 2.76 -0.38 -4.56
C LEU A 104 1.91 -1.63 -4.81
N ASP A 105 2.42 -2.52 -5.63
CA ASP A 105 1.89 -3.84 -5.92
C ASP A 105 2.97 -4.87 -5.56
N PHE A 106 2.65 -5.78 -4.65
CA PHE A 106 3.61 -6.77 -4.16
C PHE A 106 3.41 -8.07 -4.95
N LYS A 107 4.49 -8.67 -5.45
CA LYS A 107 4.47 -9.92 -6.20
C LYS A 107 5.26 -10.99 -5.46
N PRO A 108 4.62 -12.11 -5.06
CA PRO A 108 5.35 -13.20 -4.43
C PRO A 108 6.18 -13.92 -5.51
N LYS A 109 7.41 -14.32 -5.19
CA LYS A 109 8.20 -15.15 -6.13
C LYS A 109 7.58 -16.52 -6.37
N VAL A 110 6.78 -17.03 -5.43
CA VAL A 110 6.03 -18.29 -5.59
C VAL A 110 4.54 -17.97 -5.64
N TRP A 111 3.95 -18.11 -6.82
CA TRP A 111 2.51 -17.94 -6.98
C TRP A 111 1.75 -19.04 -6.22
N LYS A 112 0.62 -18.67 -5.60
CA LYS A 112 -0.33 -19.55 -4.88
C LYS A 112 0.06 -19.98 -3.46
N THR A 113 1.07 -19.38 -2.85
CA THR A 113 1.21 -19.37 -1.38
C THR A 113 0.27 -18.30 -0.82
N GLY A 114 -1.02 -18.64 -0.68
CA GLY A 114 -2.02 -17.73 -0.09
C GLY A 114 -1.85 -17.60 1.43
N ASN A 115 -2.52 -16.60 2.01
CA ASN A 115 -2.46 -16.14 3.41
C ASN A 115 -1.24 -15.29 3.80
N ASP A 116 -0.47 -14.80 2.83
CA ASP A 116 0.68 -13.94 3.11
C ASP A 116 0.24 -12.48 3.25
N THR A 117 0.75 -11.82 4.28
CA THR A 117 0.48 -10.42 4.55
C THR A 117 1.74 -9.59 4.37
N VAL A 118 1.60 -8.41 3.78
CA VAL A 118 2.68 -7.41 3.68
C VAL A 118 2.34 -6.21 4.53
N GLU A 119 3.26 -5.81 5.40
CA GLU A 119 3.28 -4.48 6.03
C GLU A 119 4.33 -3.65 5.33
N TYR A 120 3.96 -2.45 4.87
CA TYR A 120 4.84 -1.59 4.07
C TYR A 120 4.88 -0.17 4.59
N GLU A 121 6.00 0.49 4.30
CA GLU A 121 6.21 1.90 4.58
C GLU A 121 7.04 2.56 3.46
N VAL A 122 6.67 3.80 3.14
CA VAL A 122 7.34 4.67 2.19
C VAL A 122 7.69 5.95 2.92
N THR A 123 8.96 6.32 2.94
CA THR A 123 9.47 7.54 3.58
C THR A 123 10.29 8.38 2.62
N SER A 124 10.52 9.67 2.93
CA SER A 124 11.52 10.47 2.22
C SER A 124 12.92 9.94 2.59
N CYS A 125 13.85 9.94 1.64
CA CYS A 125 15.24 9.55 1.94
C CYS A 125 15.91 10.47 2.97
N GLU A 126 15.49 11.73 3.06
CA GLU A 126 15.98 12.69 4.07
C GLU A 126 15.74 12.21 5.51
N ASN A 127 14.75 11.34 5.67
CA ASN A 127 14.36 10.79 6.97
C ASN A 127 15.06 9.45 7.28
N ASN A 128 15.94 8.99 6.38
CA ASN A 128 16.70 7.74 6.50
C ASN A 128 18.18 7.98 6.83
N GLU A 129 18.60 9.24 7.04
CA GLU A 129 19.95 9.59 7.48
C GLU A 129 20.05 9.54 9.02
N LEU A 130 20.32 8.35 9.56
CA LEU A 130 20.70 8.11 10.96
C LEU A 130 22.13 7.59 11.06
#